data_AF-A0A494R8Q0-F1
#
_entry.id   AF-A0A494R8Q0-F1
#
_cell.length_a   1.000
_cell.length_b   1.000
_cell.length_c   1.000
_cell.angle_alpha   90.00
_cell.angle_beta   90.00
_cell.angle_gamma   90.00
#
_symmetry.space_group_name_H-M   'P 1'
#
loop_
_entity.id
_entity.type
_entity.pdbx_description
1 polymer ?
#
loop_
_entity_poly.entity_id
_entity_poly.type
_entity_poly.pdbx_seq_one_letter_code
_entity_poly.pdbx_strand_id
1 'polypeptide(L)' 'MPKTCITEQARKQAREALEKRGQSAKDFAKQHDLNPSTVYAVLSGQSLCRRGEAHRAAVLLGIKDGVIEQ' A
#
# COMPACT_ATOMS: atom_id res chain seq x y z
N MET A 1 4.47 22.59 -5.41
CA MET A 1 4.45 21.25 -6.05
C MET A 1 4.16 20.21 -4.98
N PRO A 2 2.99 19.55 -4.98
CA PRO A 2 2.72 18.51 -3.99
C PRO A 2 3.71 17.36 -4.24
N LYS A 3 4.62 17.11 -3.29
CA LYS A 3 5.54 15.96 -3.29
C LYS A 3 4.83 14.68 -2.83
N THR A 4 3.52 14.57 -3.05
CA THR A 4 2.70 13.44 -2.63
C THR A 4 2.56 12.51 -3.83
N CYS A 5 3.31 11.43 -3.82
CA CYS A 5 3.31 10.45 -4.92
C CYS A 5 2.08 9.52 -4.92
N ILE A 6 1.11 9.72 -4.03
CA ILE A 6 -0.09 8.89 -3.92
C ILE A 6 -1.32 9.79 -3.92
N THR A 7 -2.21 9.60 -4.89
CA THR A 7 -3.48 10.33 -5.01
C THR A 7 -4.55 9.72 -4.08
N GLU A 8 -5.62 10.46 -3.82
CA GLU A 8 -6.77 9.92 -3.06
C GLU A 8 -7.44 8.73 -3.76
N GLN A 9 -7.49 8.75 -5.09
CA GLN A 9 -7.95 7.61 -5.89
C GLN A 9 -7.09 6.37 -5.67
N ALA A 10 -5.77 6.50 -5.63
CA ALA A 10 -4.88 5.37 -5.35
C ALA A 10 -5.15 4.74 -3.98
N ARG A 11 -5.37 5.57 -2.94
CA ARG A 11 -5.73 5.10 -1.60
C ARG A 11 -7.05 4.32 -1.60
N LYS A 12 -8.03 4.82 -2.36
CA LYS A 12 -9.33 4.15 -2.52
C LYS A 12 -9.22 2.83 -3.26
N GLN A 13 -8.49 2.81 -4.38
CA GLN A 13 -8.24 1.58 -5.17
C GLN A 13 -7.56 0.49 -4.35
N ALA A 14 -6.60 0.86 -3.50
CA ALA A 14 -5.94 -0.09 -2.61
C ALA A 14 -6.90 -0.71 -1.59
N ARG A 15 -7.79 0.11 -1.02
CA ARG A 15 -8.86 -0.36 -0.13
C ARG A 15 -9.81 -1.30 -0.87
N GLU A 16 -10.27 -0.89 -2.05
CA GLU A 16 -11.12 -1.71 -2.91
C GLU A 16 -10.45 -3.01 -3.36
N ALA A 17 -9.14 -3.02 -3.60
CA ALA A 17 -8.39 -4.22 -3.96
C ALA A 17 -8.33 -5.23 -2.80
N LEU A 18 -8.14 -4.74 -1.57
CA LEU A 18 -8.21 -5.55 -0.36
C LEU A 18 -9.62 -6.13 -0.17
N GLU A 19 -10.65 -5.28 -0.31
CA GLU A 19 -12.06 -5.69 -0.22
C GLU A 19 -12.44 -6.71 -1.30
N LYS A 20 -12.01 -6.52 -2.55
CA LYS A 20 -12.23 -7.46 -3.67
C LYS A 20 -11.56 -8.81 -3.43
N ARG A 21 -10.41 -8.84 -2.75
CA ARG A 21 -9.73 -10.08 -2.36
C ARG A 21 -10.34 -10.73 -1.13
N GLY A 22 -11.30 -10.06 -0.46
CA GLY A 22 -11.86 -10.53 0.81
C GLY A 22 -10.85 -10.53 1.96
N GLN A 23 -9.75 -9.78 1.83
CA GLN A 23 -8.68 -9.73 2.83
C GLN A 23 -8.65 -8.38 3.52
N SER A 24 -8.45 -8.38 4.83
CA SER A 24 -8.22 -7.15 5.59
C SER A 24 -6.78 -6.66 5.39
N ALA A 25 -6.55 -5.35 5.53
CA ALA A 25 -5.21 -4.75 5.49
C ALA A 25 -4.21 -5.45 6.45
N LYS A 26 -4.70 -5.92 7.60
CA LYS A 26 -3.91 -6.68 8.58
C LYS A 26 -3.55 -8.10 8.10
N ASP A 27 -4.48 -8.77 7.41
CA ASP A 27 -4.24 -10.12 6.90
C ASP A 27 -3.26 -10.07 5.72
N PHE A 28 -3.52 -9.14 4.79
CA PHE A 28 -2.61 -8.81 3.71
C PHE A 28 -1.20 -8.48 4.20
N ALA A 29 -1.10 -7.68 5.27
CA ALA A 29 0.19 -7.37 5.88
C ALA A 29 0.90 -8.65 6.37
N LYS A 30 0.20 -9.54 7.09
CA LYS A 30 0.77 -10.81 7.54
C LYS A 30 1.18 -11.74 6.39
N GLN A 31 0.37 -11.83 5.34
CA GLN A 31 0.66 -12.68 4.18
C GLN A 31 1.92 -12.24 3.44
N HIS A 32 2.22 -10.94 3.45
CA HIS A 32 3.37 -10.35 2.77
C HIS A 32 4.54 -9.99 3.71
N ASP A 33 4.50 -10.43 4.97
CA ASP A 33 5.49 -10.11 6.01
C ASP A 33 5.72 -8.59 6.15
N LEU A 34 4.62 -7.83 6.09
CA LEU A 34 4.59 -6.38 6.26
C LEU A 34 3.96 -6.03 7.61
N ASN A 35 4.37 -4.90 8.16
CA ASN A 35 3.72 -4.36 9.34
C ASN A 35 2.32 -3.81 8.99
N PRO A 36 1.24 -4.24 9.66
CA PRO A 36 -0.11 -3.73 9.43
C PRO A 36 -0.19 -2.21 9.60
N SER A 37 0.55 -1.63 10.54
CA SER A 37 0.63 -0.18 10.74
C SER A 37 1.18 0.53 9.50
N THR A 38 2.15 -0.07 8.81
CA THR A 38 2.70 0.45 7.55
C THR A 38 1.65 0.44 6.45
N VAL A 39 0.89 -0.65 6.30
CA VAL A 39 -0.19 -0.74 5.31
C VAL A 39 -1.26 0.33 5.56
N TYR A 40 -1.67 0.53 6.81
CA TYR A 40 -2.59 1.62 7.16
C TYR A 40 -1.98 3.02 6.90
N ALA A 41 -0.68 3.22 7.14
CA ALA A 41 -0.02 4.48 6.85
C ALA A 41 0.06 4.77 5.34
N VAL A 42 0.22 3.73 4.50
CA VAL A 42 0.14 3.83 3.03
C VAL A 42 -1.28 4.17 2.59
N LEU A 43 -2.29 3.47 3.13
CA LEU A 43 -3.71 3.71 2.83
C LEU A 43 -4.18 5.11 3.26
N SER A 44 -3.70 5.62 4.39
CA SER A 44 -3.99 6.98 4.86
C SER A 44 -3.18 8.04 4.11
N GLY A 45 -2.06 7.66 3.48
CA GLY A 45 -1.16 8.58 2.77
C GLY A 45 -0.23 9.37 3.70
N GLN A 46 0.01 8.89 4.91
CA GLN A 46 0.95 9.52 5.85
C GLN A 46 2.41 9.30 5.46
N SER A 47 2.69 8.27 4.65
CA SER A 47 4.05 7.91 4.25
C SER A 47 4.29 8.10 2.77
N LEU A 48 5.48 8.60 2.43
CA LEU A 48 5.91 8.84 1.04
C LEU A 48 6.19 7.56 0.25
N CYS A 49 6.12 6.38 0.89
CA CYS A 49 6.24 5.06 0.26
C CYS A 49 7.43 4.93 -0.72
N ARG A 50 8.55 5.59 -0.38
CA ARG A 50 9.72 5.70 -1.27
C ARG A 50 10.54 4.43 -1.28
N ARG A 51 10.66 3.73 -0.15
CA ARG A 51 11.49 2.53 0.06
C ARG A 51 10.90 1.65 1.17
N GLY A 52 11.40 0.42 1.29
CA GLY A 52 11.06 -0.49 2.39
C GLY A 52 9.66 -1.12 2.26
N GLU A 53 9.08 -1.49 3.40
CA GLU A 53 7.75 -2.13 3.47
C GLU A 53 6.63 -1.26 2.87
N ALA A 54 6.68 0.06 3.08
CA ALA A 54 5.70 0.98 2.51
C ALA A 54 5.74 1.00 0.97
N HIS A 55 6.93 0.87 0.38
CA HIS A 55 7.07 0.74 -1.07
C HIS A 55 6.49 -0.58 -1.57
N ARG A 56 6.83 -1.70 -0.91
CA ARG A 56 6.32 -3.03 -1.23
C ARG A 56 4.80 -3.09 -1.14
N ALA A 57 4.22 -2.55 -0.07
CA ALA A 57 2.77 -2.44 0.10
C ALA A 57 2.11 -1.67 -1.05
N ALA A 58 2.66 -0.50 -1.42
CA ALA A 58 2.10 0.32 -2.49
C ALA A 58 2.14 -0.37 -3.85
N VAL A 59 3.20 -1.13 -4.14
CA VAL A 59 3.33 -1.93 -5.36
C VAL A 59 2.34 -3.10 -5.37
N LEU A 60 2.28 -3.87 -4.29
CA LEU A 60 1.37 -5.02 -4.17
C LEU A 60 -0.12 -4.62 -4.23
N LEU A 61 -0.45 -3.43 -3.72
CA LEU A 61 -1.79 -2.84 -3.78
C LEU A 61 -2.13 -2.25 -5.16
N GLY A 62 -1.17 -2.22 -6.09
CA GLY A 62 -1.36 -1.65 -7.44
C GLY A 62 -1.46 -0.12 -7.46
N ILE A 63 -1.09 0.54 -6.36
CA ILE A 63 -1.09 2.01 -6.24
C ILE A 63 0.04 2.62 -7.07
N LYS A 64 1.16 1.91 -7.13
CA LYS A 64 2.39 2.37 -7.76
C LYS A 64 2.97 1.25 -8.63
N ASP A 65 3.31 1.59 -9.86
CA ASP A 65 4.14 0.73 -10.70
C ASP A 65 5.56 0.71 -10.15
N GLY A 66 6.03 -0.47 -9.77
CA GLY A 66 7.32 -0.66 -9.13
C GLY A 66 7.68 -2.13 -9.12
N VAL A 67 8.99 -2.40 -9.17
CA VAL A 67 9.50 -3.77 -9.14
C VAL A 67 9.77 -4.13 -7.69
N ILE A 68 9.10 -5.18 -7.22
CA ILE A 68 9.48 -5.89 -6.00
C ILE A 68 10.31 -7.10 -6.42
N GLU A 69 11.63 -6.97 -6.38
CA GLU A 69 12.49 -8.15 -6.50
C GLU A 69 12.28 -9.01 -5.24
N GLN A 70 11.94 -10.28 -5.46
CA GLN A 70 11.64 -11.27 -4.41
C GLN A 70 12.89 -11.71 -3.66
#